data_AF-A0A7X4F6K0-F1
#
_entry.id   AF-A0A7X4F6K0-F1
#
_cell.length_a   1.000
_cell.length_b   1.000
_cell.length_c   1.000
_cell.angle_alpha   90.00
_cell.angle_beta   90.00
_cell.angle_gamma   90.00
#
_symmetry.space_group_name_H-M   'P 1'
#
loop_
_entity.id
_entity.type
_entity.pdbx_description
1 polymer ?
#
loop_
_entity_poly.entity_id
_entity_poly.type
_entity_poly.pdbx_seq_one_letter_code
_entity_poly.pdbx_strand_id
1 'polypeptide(L)'
;MQVLRDTVQALVADRHKDSAGLLELLRELERFHRQIEQGPFREALPDGRNALYRFLQDMERSGGWPYIPRPRLRSLLKTLDLSPEYPGQ
;
A
#
# COMPACT_ATOMS: atom_id res chain seq x y z
N MET A 1 -12.72 -10.50 -3.77
CA MET A 1 -11.76 -9.92 -4.75
C MET A 1 -12.26 -9.94 -6.19
N GLN A 2 -12.82 -11.05 -6.70
CA GLN A 2 -13.35 -11.11 -8.08
C GLN A 2 -14.43 -10.06 -8.35
N VAL A 3 -15.44 -9.94 -7.47
CA VAL A 3 -16.52 -8.93 -7.61
C VAL A 3 -15.98 -7.50 -7.71
N LEU A 4 -14.99 -7.12 -6.86
CA LEU A 4 -14.38 -5.78 -6.93
C LEU A 4 -13.71 -5.54 -8.29
N ARG A 5 -13.00 -6.55 -8.80
CA ARG A 5 -12.34 -6.47 -10.11
C ARG A 5 -13.37 -6.27 -11.22
N ASP A 6 -14.43 -7.08 -11.23
CA ASP A 6 -15.46 -7.04 -12.26
C ASP A 6 -16.22 -5.70 -12.23
N THR A 7 -16.55 -5.19 -11.03
CA THR A 7 -17.20 -3.89 -10.86
C THR A 7 -16.31 -2.74 -11.38
N VAL A 8 -15.02 -2.73 -11.02
CA VAL A 8 -14.10 -1.69 -11.51
C VAL A 8 -13.94 -1.77 -13.03
N GLN A 9 -13.83 -2.98 -13.59
CA GLN A 9 -13.76 -3.17 -15.05
C GLN A 9 -15.02 -2.68 -15.76
N ALA A 10 -16.21 -2.96 -15.22
CA ALA A 10 -17.46 -2.47 -15.75
C ALA A 10 -17.53 -0.93 -15.74
N LEU A 11 -17.11 -0.29 -14.63
CA LEU A 11 -17.08 1.18 -14.51
C LEU A 11 -16.12 1.83 -15.51
N VAL A 12 -14.97 1.19 -15.78
CA VAL A 12 -14.00 1.66 -16.79
C VAL A 12 -14.57 1.52 -18.20
N ALA A 13 -15.22 0.39 -18.50
CA ALA A 13 -15.83 0.15 -19.81
C ALA A 13 -16.97 1.14 -20.11
N ASP A 14 -17.81 1.43 -19.12
CA ASP A 14 -18.90 2.41 -19.18
C ASP A 14 -18.40 3.84 -19.44
N ARG A 15 -17.23 4.20 -18.89
CA ARG A 15 -16.60 5.54 -19.03
C ARG A 15 -15.58 5.61 -20.16
N HIS A 16 -15.66 4.71 -21.14
CA HIS A 16 -14.72 4.70 -22.24
C HIS A 16 -14.76 6.02 -23.02
N LYS A 17 -13.59 6.69 -23.13
CA LYS A 17 -13.40 8.05 -23.70
C LYS A 17 -14.00 9.20 -22.88
N ASP A 18 -14.49 8.96 -21.67
CA ASP A 18 -14.84 10.00 -20.71
C ASP A 18 -13.68 10.24 -19.73
N SER A 19 -12.81 11.21 -20.04
CA SER A 19 -11.68 11.55 -19.19
C SER A 19 -12.07 12.06 -17.82
N ALA A 20 -13.22 12.73 -17.68
CA ALA A 20 -13.67 13.29 -16.41
C ALA A 20 -14.18 12.18 -15.48
N GLY A 21 -15.04 11.29 -16.00
CA GLY A 21 -15.52 10.11 -15.27
C GLY A 21 -14.39 9.15 -14.90
N LEU A 22 -13.40 8.94 -15.77
CA LEU A 22 -12.22 8.14 -15.44
C LEU A 22 -11.38 8.78 -14.33
N LEU A 23 -11.22 10.10 -14.33
CA LEU A 23 -10.51 10.81 -13.26
C LEU A 23 -11.25 10.73 -11.92
N GLU A 24 -12.58 10.81 -11.93
CA GLU A 24 -13.41 10.60 -10.73
C GLU A 24 -13.22 9.19 -10.17
N LEU A 25 -13.27 8.16 -11.03
CA LEU A 25 -13.02 6.77 -10.63
C LEU A 25 -11.63 6.61 -10.00
N LEU A 26 -10.59 7.20 -10.60
CA LEU A 26 -9.24 7.16 -10.05
C LEU A 26 -9.15 7.82 -8.66
N ARG A 27 -9.82 8.95 -8.46
CA ARG A 27 -9.86 9.65 -7.16
C ARG A 27 -10.55 8.81 -6.09
N GLU A 28 -11.64 8.14 -6.42
CA GLU A 28 -12.34 7.26 -5.49
C GLU A 28 -11.50 6.03 -5.12
N LEU A 29 -10.82 5.41 -6.09
CA LEU A 29 -9.90 4.31 -5.82
C LEU A 29 -8.74 4.74 -4.92
N GLU A 30 -8.17 5.93 -5.12
CA GLU A 30 -7.15 6.49 -4.23
C GLU A 30 -7.70 6.77 -2.83
N ARG A 31 -8.94 7.27 -2.71
CA ARG A 31 -9.60 7.48 -1.41
C ARG A 31 -9.73 6.18 -0.63
N PHE A 32 -10.24 5.12 -1.26
CA PHE A 32 -10.32 3.80 -0.63
C PHE A 32 -8.94 3.26 -0.27
N HIS A 33 -7.96 3.40 -1.18
CA HIS A 33 -6.59 3.01 -0.91
C HIS A 33 -6.05 3.70 0.34
N ARG A 34 -6.19 5.02 0.46
CA ARG A 34 -5.75 5.79 1.64
C ARG A 34 -6.45 5.37 2.91
N GLN A 35 -7.76 5.16 2.85
CA GLN A 35 -8.54 4.73 4.01
C GLN A 35 -8.03 3.37 4.52
N ILE A 36 -7.78 2.42 3.61
CA ILE A 36 -7.25 1.10 3.96
C ILE A 36 -5.83 1.21 4.51
N GLU A 37 -4.95 1.95 3.82
CA GLU A 37 -3.54 2.17 4.20
C GLU A 37 -3.41 2.77 5.60
N GLN A 38 -4.22 3.79 5.91
CA GLN A 38 -4.10 4.57 7.15
C GLN A 38 -4.79 3.92 8.35
N GLY A 39 -5.83 3.12 8.13
CA GLY A 39 -6.57 2.44 9.19
C GLY A 39 -6.26 0.94 9.25
N PRO A 40 -7.13 0.08 8.70
CA PRO A 40 -7.10 -1.36 8.93
C PRO A 40 -5.81 -2.04 8.48
N PHE A 41 -5.14 -1.55 7.43
CA PHE A 41 -3.85 -2.11 7.03
C PHE A 41 -2.75 -1.83 8.06
N ARG A 42 -2.71 -0.61 8.59
CA ARG A 42 -1.74 -0.21 9.61
C ARG A 42 -2.00 -0.95 10.93
N GLU A 43 -3.27 -1.14 11.30
CA GLU A 43 -3.68 -1.92 12.46
C GLU A 43 -3.36 -3.41 12.32
N ALA A 44 -3.34 -3.93 11.09
CA ALA A 44 -3.00 -5.32 10.80
C ALA A 44 -1.48 -5.55 10.61
N LEU A 45 -0.64 -4.52 10.75
CA LEU A 45 0.81 -4.69 10.65
C LEU A 45 1.32 -5.57 11.79
N PRO A 46 2.31 -6.44 11.55
CA PRO A 46 2.89 -7.26 12.61
C PRO A 46 3.59 -6.40 13.66
N ASP A 47 3.30 -6.64 14.94
CA ASP A 47 3.90 -5.91 16.07
C ASP A 47 5.39 -6.28 16.32
N GLY A 48 5.87 -7.37 15.70
CA GLY A 48 7.25 -7.84 15.85
C GLY A 48 8.16 -7.41 14.70
N ARG A 49 9.34 -6.83 15.00
CA ARG A 49 10.34 -6.38 14.01
C ARG A 49 10.68 -7.43 12.95
N ASN A 50 10.86 -8.69 13.35
CA ASN A 50 11.16 -9.78 12.43
C ASN A 50 9.98 -10.16 11.52
N ALA A 51 8.76 -10.14 12.06
CA ALA A 51 7.55 -10.43 11.30
C ALA A 51 7.24 -9.29 10.31
N LEU A 52 7.40 -8.05 10.76
CA LEU A 52 7.30 -6.86 9.91
C LEU A 52 8.34 -6.90 8.79
N TYR A 53 9.60 -7.23 9.10
CA TYR A 53 10.66 -7.31 8.09
C TYR A 53 10.36 -8.36 7.02
N ARG A 54 9.92 -9.56 7.41
CA ARG A 54 9.52 -10.61 6.45
C ARG A 54 8.35 -10.17 5.58
N PHE A 55 7.34 -9.56 6.19
CA PHE A 55 6.18 -9.02 5.48
C PHE A 55 6.60 -7.97 4.44
N LEU A 56 7.50 -7.05 4.79
CA LEU A 56 8.03 -6.04 3.86
C LEU A 56 8.86 -6.68 2.73
N GLN A 57 9.67 -7.69 3.01
CA GLN A 57 10.42 -8.42 1.98
C GLN A 57 9.50 -9.14 0.98
N ASP A 58 8.43 -9.76 1.47
CA ASP A 58 7.43 -10.43 0.62
C ASP A 58 6.66 -9.44 -0.26
N MET A 59 6.35 -8.25 0.27
CA MET A 59 5.78 -7.15 -0.51
C MET A 59 6.73 -6.64 -1.61
N GLU A 60 8.04 -6.61 -1.36
CA GLU A 60 9.03 -6.21 -2.38
C GLU A 60 9.17 -7.27 -3.49
N ARG A 61 9.14 -8.56 -3.15
CA ARG A 61 9.30 -9.67 -4.10
C ARG A 61 8.09 -9.91 -4.99
N SER A 62 6.88 -9.70 -4.47
CA SER A 62 5.62 -9.91 -5.20
C SER A 62 5.32 -8.84 -6.25
N GLY A 63 6.10 -7.76 -6.30
CA GLY A 63 6.00 -6.77 -7.36
C GLY A 63 4.78 -5.84 -7.23
N GLY A 64 4.75 -5.06 -6.15
CA GLY A 64 4.01 -3.79 -6.09
C GLY A 64 2.72 -3.80 -5.24
N TRP A 65 2.82 -3.20 -4.05
CA TRP A 65 1.66 -2.65 -3.32
C TRP A 65 1.47 -1.17 -3.73
N PRO A 66 0.25 -0.59 -3.70
CA PRO A 66 -0.16 0.53 -4.55
C PRO A 66 0.67 1.77 -4.30
N TYR A 67 1.32 2.27 -5.36
CA TYR A 67 2.04 3.54 -5.47
C TYR A 67 2.60 4.15 -4.17
N ILE A 68 3.24 3.35 -3.31
CA ILE A 68 4.10 3.88 -2.25
C ILE A 68 5.36 4.33 -2.99
N PRO A 69 5.71 5.63 -2.98
CA PRO A 69 6.95 6.08 -3.59
C PRO A 69 8.08 5.29 -2.93
N ARG A 70 8.77 4.43 -3.71
CA ARG A 70 9.88 3.58 -3.25
C ARG A 70 10.94 4.30 -2.41
N PRO A 71 11.20 5.62 -2.57
CA PRO A 71 12.06 6.36 -1.64
C PRO A 71 11.60 6.31 -0.17
N ARG A 72 10.29 6.34 0.10
CA ARG A 72 9.75 6.34 1.48
C ARG A 72 9.96 5.00 2.18
N LEU A 73 9.81 3.88 1.46
CA LEU A 73 10.00 2.55 2.05
C LEU A 73 11.47 2.28 2.38
N ARG A 74 12.40 2.61 1.47
CA ARG A 74 13.84 2.49 1.76
C ARG A 74 14.27 3.39 2.92
N SER A 75 13.71 4.60 3.02
CA SER A 75 13.95 5.48 4.17
C SER A 75 13.42 4.89 5.48
N LEU A 76 12.21 4.30 5.47
CA LEU A 76 11.64 3.64 6.64
C LEU A 76 12.49 2.44 7.10
N LEU A 77 12.92 1.58 6.17
CA LEU A 77 13.79 0.44 6.47
C LEU A 77 15.13 0.88 7.05
N LYS A 78 15.74 1.96 6.51
CA LYS A 78 16.95 2.55 7.09
C LYS A 78 16.73 3.11 8.50
N THR A 79 15.59 3.74 8.77
CA THR A 79 15.26 4.22 10.12
C THR A 79 15.08 3.06 11.11
N LEU A 80 14.55 1.92 10.66
CA LEU A 80 14.41 0.71 11.48
C LEU A 80 15.75 0.00 11.72
N ASP A 81 16.70 0.06 10.77
CA ASP A 81 18.08 -0.41 10.95
C ASP A 81 18.94 0.53 11.81
N LEU A 82 18.53 1.79 11.97
CA LEU A 82 19.23 2.82 12.76
C LEU A 82 18.69 2.99 14.19
N SER A 83 17.85 2.09 14.70
CA SER A 83 17.65 2.05 16.16
C SER A 83 18.89 1.40 16.76
N PRO A 84 19.81 2.17 17.40
CA PRO A 84 20.92 1.54 18.09
C PRO A 84 20.29 0.69 19.18
N GLU A 85 20.54 -0.61 19.10
CA GLU A 85 20.53 -1.48 20.26
C GLU A 85 21.41 -0.76 21.29
N TYR A 86 20.81 -0.11 22.29
CA TYR A 86 21.54 0.42 23.42
C TYR A 86 22.09 -0.80 24.16
N PRO A 87 23.40 -1.09 24.13
CA PRO A 87 23.96 -1.95 25.14
C PRO A 87 24.11 -1.05 26.35
N GLY A 88 23.24 -1.22 27.34
CA GLY A 88 23.61 -0.82 28.68
C GLY A 88 24.90 -1.56 29.04
N GLN A 89 25.98 -0.78 29.24
CA GLN A 89 27.04 -0.93 30.24
C GLN A 89 28.11 0.15 30.04
#